data_AF-F9P858-F1
#
_entry.id   AF-F9P858-F1
#
_cell.length_a   1.000
_cell.length_b   1.000
_cell.length_c   1.000
_cell.angle_alpha   90.00
_cell.angle_beta   90.00
_cell.angle_gamma   90.00
#
_symmetry.space_group_name_H-M   'P 1'
#
loop_
_entity.id
_entity.type
_entity.pdbx_description
1 polymer ?
#
loop_
_entity_poly.entity_id
_entity_poly.type
_entity_poly.pdbx_seq_one_letter_code
_entity_poly.pdbx_strand_id
1 'polypeptide(L)'
;MNRLEYQKAELVKVLPKELEASEINVRLGATWIPIKDIEKFIFETLKTLGWARWDIKVKFSNLTSEWNIEGKSRDKGNDLAEMTYGTSRVSAYKLIEDALNLKETKVFDQIVNLDGSKTSVLNKKETLLAGQKQELLKEEFKNWIFSDQERRNRLVKLYNERFNSIRNREYDGSNLSFEGMNTKIELRPHQKNAIARSLYGGNTLLAHVVGSGKTFEMVASAMKSKRLGMCSKSLFVVPNHLTGQIGREFMQLYPSANIMVADKKDFEPKNRKRFIGRIATGEYDAVVIGHTQFEKIPMSKEYQEKHISD
;
A
#
# COMPACT_ATOMS: atom_id res chain seq x y z
N MET A 1 -30.32 -14.45 22.77
CA MET A 1 -29.09 -14.60 21.96
C MET A 1 -27.95 -14.83 22.92
N ASN A 2 -27.25 -15.96 22.81
CA ASN A 2 -26.13 -16.28 23.70
C ASN A 2 -25.03 -15.22 23.51
N ARG A 3 -24.32 -14.82 24.57
CA ARG A 3 -23.26 -13.78 24.52
C ARG A 3 -22.22 -14.08 23.43
N LEU A 4 -21.93 -15.37 23.22
CA LEU A 4 -20.99 -15.84 22.20
C LEU A 4 -21.56 -15.69 20.77
N GLU A 5 -22.86 -15.92 20.57
CA GLU A 5 -23.53 -15.70 19.28
C GLU A 5 -23.56 -14.22 18.91
N TYR A 6 -23.83 -13.36 19.89
CA TYR A 6 -23.80 -11.91 19.71
C TYR A 6 -22.39 -11.42 19.32
N GLN A 7 -21.36 -11.84 20.06
CA GLN A 7 -19.97 -11.48 19.75
C GLN A 7 -19.57 -11.98 18.36
N LYS A 8 -19.95 -13.22 18.00
CA LYS A 8 -19.71 -13.75 16.66
C LYS A 8 -20.40 -12.92 15.58
N ALA A 9 -21.66 -12.53 15.78
CA ALA A 9 -22.40 -11.71 14.83
C ALA A 9 -21.76 -10.32 14.63
N GLU A 10 -21.33 -9.67 15.71
CA GLU A 10 -20.64 -8.37 15.62
C GLU A 10 -19.25 -8.49 14.97
N LEU A 11 -18.52 -9.57 15.25
CA LEU A 11 -17.22 -9.83 14.61
C LEU A 11 -17.36 -10.06 13.11
N VAL A 12 -18.39 -10.79 12.67
CA VAL A 12 -18.65 -11.03 11.23
C VAL A 12 -18.92 -9.72 10.49
N LYS A 13 -19.61 -8.75 11.12
CA LYS A 13 -19.83 -7.41 10.53
C LYS A 13 -18.53 -6.62 10.35
N VAL A 14 -17.46 -6.99 11.07
CA VAL A 14 -16.15 -6.32 10.99
C VAL A 14 -15.10 -7.01 10.15
N LEU A 15 -15.41 -8.20 9.62
CA LEU A 15 -14.55 -8.86 8.65
C LEU A 15 -14.44 -8.03 7.36
N PRO A 16 -13.26 -7.99 6.72
CA PRO A 16 -13.12 -7.36 5.42
C PRO A 16 -13.96 -8.14 4.39
N LYS A 17 -14.44 -7.44 3.36
CA LYS A 17 -15.14 -8.07 2.23
C LYS A 17 -14.18 -9.07 1.59
N GLU A 18 -14.62 -10.32 1.42
CA GLU A 18 -13.84 -11.33 0.73
C GLU A 18 -13.53 -10.88 -0.70
N LEU A 19 -12.26 -11.00 -1.08
CA LEU A 19 -11.79 -10.75 -2.43
C LEU A 19 -12.20 -11.92 -3.33
N GLU A 20 -12.68 -11.59 -4.52
CA GLU A 20 -12.97 -12.57 -5.57
C GLU A 20 -11.70 -12.95 -6.34
N ALA A 21 -11.76 -14.05 -7.11
CA ALA A 21 -10.65 -14.50 -7.93
C ALA A 21 -10.17 -13.44 -8.94
N SER A 22 -11.08 -12.60 -9.45
CA SER A 22 -10.79 -11.48 -10.35
C SER A 22 -10.00 -10.35 -9.68
N GLU A 23 -10.09 -10.22 -8.36
CA GLU A 23 -9.41 -9.19 -7.55
C GLU A 23 -8.03 -9.67 -7.06
N ILE A 24 -7.71 -10.96 -7.23
CA ILE A 24 -6.47 -11.57 -6.76
C ILE A 24 -5.50 -11.74 -7.93
N ASN A 25 -4.41 -10.95 -7.94
CA ASN A 25 -3.33 -11.13 -8.90
C ASN A 25 -2.34 -12.21 -8.41
N VAL A 26 -2.20 -13.28 -9.18
CA VAL A 26 -1.33 -14.41 -8.85
C VAL A 26 -0.19 -14.52 -9.87
N ARG A 27 1.05 -14.59 -9.38
CA ARG A 27 2.24 -14.83 -10.19
C ARG A 27 2.87 -16.18 -9.87
N LEU A 28 3.56 -16.76 -10.86
CA LEU A 28 4.44 -17.89 -10.63
C LEU A 28 5.55 -17.46 -9.66
N GLY A 29 5.76 -18.24 -8.59
CA GLY A 29 6.64 -17.90 -7.47
C GLY A 29 5.94 -17.29 -6.25
N ALA A 30 4.61 -17.16 -6.26
CA ALA A 30 3.85 -16.83 -5.06
C ALA A 30 3.92 -17.98 -4.03
N THR A 31 4.58 -17.75 -2.91
CA THR A 31 4.90 -18.77 -1.88
C THR A 31 3.69 -19.25 -1.08
N TRP A 32 2.55 -18.56 -1.17
CA TRP A 32 1.32 -18.99 -0.52
C TRP A 32 0.58 -20.11 -1.29
N ILE A 33 0.94 -20.33 -2.55
CA ILE A 33 0.35 -21.38 -3.38
C ILE A 33 0.91 -22.73 -2.91
N PRO A 34 0.05 -23.72 -2.63
CA PRO A 34 0.50 -25.05 -2.25
C PRO A 34 1.38 -25.70 -3.32
N ILE A 35 2.43 -26.40 -2.88
CA ILE A 35 3.38 -27.12 -3.76
C ILE A 35 2.64 -28.05 -4.73
N LYS A 36 1.60 -28.75 -4.27
CA LYS A 36 0.79 -29.66 -5.08
C LYS A 36 0.11 -28.96 -6.27
N ASP A 37 -0.27 -27.69 -6.12
CA ASP A 37 -0.85 -26.92 -7.21
C ASP A 37 0.21 -26.55 -8.25
N ILE A 38 1.44 -26.25 -7.81
CA ILE A 38 2.57 -26.01 -8.71
C ILE A 38 2.95 -27.30 -9.47
N GLU A 39 2.98 -28.45 -8.79
CA GLU A 39 3.20 -29.76 -9.44
C GLU A 39 2.12 -30.05 -10.48
N LYS A 40 0.84 -29.85 -10.11
CA LYS A 40 -0.29 -30.05 -11.01
C LYS A 40 -0.19 -29.13 -12.24
N PHE A 41 0.17 -27.86 -12.06
CA PHE A 41 0.40 -26.92 -13.17
C PHE A 41 1.47 -27.43 -14.12
N ILE A 42 2.62 -27.85 -13.60
CA ILE A 42 3.74 -28.35 -14.42
C ILE A 42 3.30 -29.58 -15.23
N PHE A 43 2.66 -30.55 -14.58
CA PHE A 43 2.29 -31.81 -15.23
C PHE A 43 1.13 -31.67 -16.22
N GLU A 44 0.19 -30.76 -15.98
CA GLU A 44 -0.90 -30.49 -16.92
C GLU A 44 -0.41 -29.69 -18.13
N THR A 45 0.39 -28.64 -17.91
CA THR A 45 0.93 -27.79 -18.98
C THR A 45 1.88 -28.55 -19.90
N LEU A 46 2.80 -29.33 -19.32
CA LEU A 46 3.79 -30.10 -20.10
C LEU A 46 3.28 -31.48 -20.51
N LYS A 47 2.07 -31.88 -20.09
CA LYS A 47 1.52 -33.24 -20.30
C LYS A 47 2.51 -34.35 -19.93
N THR A 48 3.25 -34.17 -18.85
CA THR A 48 4.31 -35.08 -18.37
C THR A 48 3.76 -36.50 -18.23
N LEU A 49 4.49 -37.49 -18.74
CA LEU A 49 4.06 -38.89 -18.70
C LEU A 49 4.08 -39.45 -17.26
N GLY A 50 3.18 -40.41 -16.99
CA GLY A 50 2.98 -40.94 -15.64
C GLY A 50 4.25 -41.46 -14.97
N TRP A 51 5.15 -42.11 -15.72
CA TRP A 51 6.43 -42.62 -15.18
C TRP A 51 7.39 -41.49 -14.78
N ALA A 52 7.45 -40.39 -15.56
CA ALA A 52 8.30 -39.24 -15.25
C ALA A 52 7.79 -38.43 -14.05
N ARG A 53 6.46 -38.40 -13.83
CA ARG A 53 5.85 -37.72 -12.67
C ARG A 53 6.31 -38.29 -11.32
N TRP A 54 6.70 -39.56 -11.25
CA TRP A 54 7.19 -40.18 -10.01
C TRP A 54 8.55 -39.63 -9.59
N ASP A 55 9.38 -39.26 -10.56
CA ASP A 55 10.76 -38.81 -10.32
C ASP A 55 10.89 -37.28 -10.25
N ILE A 56 9.94 -36.54 -10.85
CA ILE A 56 9.94 -35.07 -10.83
C ILE A 56 9.22 -34.59 -9.58
N LYS A 57 9.94 -33.86 -8.71
CA LYS A 57 9.40 -33.35 -7.44
C LYS A 57 9.64 -31.86 -7.31
N VAL A 58 8.60 -31.12 -6.93
CA VAL A 58 8.72 -29.69 -6.62
C VAL A 58 8.92 -29.55 -5.12
N LYS A 59 9.96 -28.82 -4.71
CA LYS A 59 10.27 -28.55 -3.31
C LYS A 59 10.44 -27.05 -3.10
N PHE A 60 9.96 -26.59 -1.95
CA PHE A 60 10.21 -25.23 -1.45
C PHE A 60 10.97 -25.31 -0.14
N SER A 61 12.10 -24.62 -0.05
CA SER A 61 12.92 -24.52 1.15
C SER A 61 12.50 -23.29 1.95
N ASN A 62 11.86 -23.50 3.12
CA ASN A 62 11.50 -22.38 4.01
C ASN A 62 12.72 -21.65 4.58
N LEU A 63 13.88 -22.31 4.66
CA LEU A 63 15.12 -21.71 5.20
C LEU A 63 15.75 -20.74 4.20
N THR A 64 15.79 -21.10 2.92
CA THR A 64 16.41 -20.28 1.87
C THR A 64 15.40 -19.48 1.06
N SER A 65 14.10 -19.75 1.24
CA SER A 65 13.00 -19.21 0.41
C SER A 65 13.16 -19.50 -1.08
N GLU A 66 13.75 -20.65 -1.42
CA GLU A 66 14.00 -21.06 -2.79
C GLU A 66 13.17 -22.29 -3.20
N TRP A 67 12.75 -22.28 -4.47
CA TRP A 67 12.13 -23.40 -5.15
C TRP A 67 13.16 -24.26 -5.87
N ASN A 68 13.00 -25.57 -5.80
CA ASN A 68 13.80 -26.52 -6.56
C ASN A 68 12.88 -27.56 -7.21
N ILE A 69 13.12 -27.84 -8.48
CA ILE A 69 12.47 -28.92 -9.23
C ILE A 69 13.52 -30.01 -9.44
N GLU A 70 13.33 -31.15 -8.77
CA GLU A 70 14.17 -32.34 -8.92
C GLU A 70 13.76 -33.14 -10.15
N GLY A 71 14.67 -33.96 -10.68
CA GLY A 71 14.35 -34.89 -11.77
C GLY A 71 14.04 -34.24 -13.11
N LYS A 72 14.40 -32.96 -13.34
CA LYS A 72 14.08 -32.20 -14.58
C LYS A 72 14.39 -32.91 -15.89
N SER A 73 15.39 -33.79 -15.90
CA SER A 73 15.84 -34.57 -17.08
C SER A 73 15.09 -35.88 -17.30
N ARG A 74 14.17 -36.25 -16.40
CA ARG A 74 13.42 -37.51 -16.48
C ARG A 74 12.35 -37.47 -17.55
N ASP A 75 11.82 -36.29 -17.89
CA ASP A 75 10.86 -36.09 -18.98
C ASP A 75 11.57 -35.71 -20.31
N LYS A 76 12.76 -36.28 -20.55
CA LYS A 76 13.53 -36.03 -21.77
C LYS A 76 12.82 -36.61 -22.99
N GLY A 77 12.83 -35.87 -24.09
CA GLY A 77 12.11 -36.22 -25.33
C GLY A 77 10.65 -35.79 -25.34
N ASN A 78 10.22 -34.96 -24.38
CA ASN A 78 8.91 -34.32 -24.43
C ASN A 78 8.99 -33.00 -25.21
N ASP A 79 8.39 -32.97 -26.41
CA ASP A 79 8.36 -31.80 -27.29
C ASP A 79 7.72 -30.55 -26.63
N LEU A 80 6.77 -30.73 -25.71
CA LEU A 80 6.20 -29.60 -24.96
C LEU A 80 7.25 -28.98 -24.03
N ALA A 81 8.04 -29.80 -23.36
CA ALA A 81 9.06 -29.36 -22.42
C ALA A 81 10.34 -28.84 -23.12
N GLU A 82 10.67 -29.34 -24.32
CA GLU A 82 11.91 -29.03 -25.03
C GLU A 82 11.75 -28.01 -26.16
N MET A 83 10.56 -27.88 -26.76
CA MET A 83 10.33 -26.99 -27.91
C MET A 83 9.20 -25.97 -27.71
N THR A 84 8.06 -26.41 -27.17
CA THR A 84 6.88 -25.54 -27.06
C THR A 84 7.04 -24.54 -25.93
N TYR A 85 7.32 -25.02 -24.72
CA TYR A 85 7.52 -24.20 -23.52
C TYR A 85 8.99 -24.14 -23.07
N GLY A 86 9.88 -24.88 -23.72
CA GLY A 86 11.33 -24.81 -23.51
C GLY A 86 12.07 -24.39 -24.78
N THR A 87 13.39 -24.55 -24.73
CA THR A 87 14.29 -24.42 -25.87
C THR A 87 15.16 -25.67 -25.96
N SER A 88 15.86 -25.84 -27.10
CA SER A 88 16.84 -26.92 -27.27
C SER A 88 18.00 -26.87 -26.26
N ARG A 89 18.18 -25.72 -25.58
CA ARG A 89 19.23 -25.50 -24.57
C ARG A 89 18.71 -25.55 -23.14
N VAL A 90 17.44 -25.23 -22.90
CA VAL A 90 16.86 -25.14 -21.56
C VAL A 90 15.45 -25.72 -21.55
N SER A 91 15.23 -26.75 -20.72
CA SER A 91 13.90 -27.36 -20.57
C SER A 91 12.91 -26.44 -19.86
N ALA A 92 11.63 -26.58 -20.17
CA ALA A 92 10.55 -25.85 -19.52
C ALA A 92 10.60 -26.01 -17.98
N TYR A 93 10.98 -27.18 -17.46
CA TYR A 93 11.17 -27.39 -16.02
C TYR A 93 12.18 -26.44 -15.39
N LYS A 94 13.29 -26.15 -16.10
CA LYS A 94 14.28 -25.19 -15.62
C LYS A 94 13.74 -23.76 -15.69
N LEU A 95 13.03 -23.41 -16.75
CA LEU A 95 12.38 -22.10 -16.88
C LEU A 95 11.34 -21.86 -15.78
N ILE A 96 10.53 -22.87 -15.45
CA ILE A 96 9.54 -22.83 -14.37
C ILE A 96 10.23 -22.67 -13.01
N GLU A 97 11.31 -23.43 -12.74
CA GLU A 97 12.09 -23.27 -11.50
C GLU A 97 12.65 -21.85 -11.36
N ASP A 98 13.25 -21.31 -12.42
CA ASP A 98 13.79 -19.95 -12.39
C ASP A 98 12.65 -18.94 -12.17
N ALA A 99 11.50 -19.12 -12.82
CA ALA A 99 10.34 -18.25 -12.65
C ALA A 99 9.74 -18.33 -11.24
N LEU A 100 9.67 -19.53 -10.64
CA LEU A 100 9.28 -19.72 -9.24
C LEU A 100 10.19 -18.97 -8.28
N ASN A 101 11.48 -18.83 -8.62
CA ASN A 101 12.47 -18.07 -7.87
C ASN A 101 12.57 -16.58 -8.29
N LEU A 102 11.68 -16.09 -9.15
CA LEU A 102 11.71 -14.72 -9.70
C LEU A 102 13.04 -14.38 -10.40
N LYS A 103 13.69 -15.38 -11.01
CA LYS A 103 14.93 -15.26 -11.76
C LYS A 103 14.65 -15.38 -13.26
N GLU A 104 15.34 -14.55 -14.04
CA GLU A 104 15.42 -14.73 -15.49
C GLU A 104 16.43 -15.83 -15.82
N THR A 105 16.06 -16.73 -16.73
CA THR A 105 16.97 -17.77 -17.20
C THR A 105 18.03 -17.16 -18.12
N LYS A 106 19.31 -17.37 -17.79
CA LYS A 106 20.46 -16.99 -18.62
C LYS A 106 21.13 -18.21 -19.22
N VAL A 107 21.39 -18.19 -20.52
CA VAL A 107 22.07 -19.26 -21.25
C VAL A 107 23.49 -18.84 -21.56
N PHE A 108 24.46 -19.70 -21.24
CA PHE A 108 25.87 -19.45 -21.50
C PHE A 108 26.46 -20.51 -22.44
N ASP A 109 27.36 -20.08 -23.32
CA ASP A 109 28.18 -20.96 -24.15
C ASP A 109 29.58 -21.08 -23.56
N GLN A 110 30.16 -22.28 -23.66
CA GLN A 110 31.54 -22.51 -23.24
C GLN A 110 32.47 -22.42 -24.44
N ILE A 111 33.42 -21.48 -24.37
CA ILE A 111 34.48 -21.31 -25.35
C ILE A 111 35.76 -21.90 -24.76
N VAL A 112 36.41 -22.80 -25.51
CA VAL A 112 37.73 -23.33 -25.14
C VAL A 112 38.78 -22.35 -25.66
N ASN A 113 39.54 -21.78 -24.73
CA ASN A 113 40.64 -20.88 -25.03
C ASN A 113 41.85 -21.67 -25.56
N LEU A 114 42.80 -20.97 -26.19
CA LEU A 114 44.03 -21.55 -26.74
C LEU A 114 44.91 -22.23 -25.68
N ASP A 115 44.77 -21.86 -24.41
CA ASP A 115 45.46 -22.45 -23.25
C ASP A 115 44.74 -23.66 -22.65
N GLY A 116 43.62 -24.10 -23.24
CA GLY A 116 42.79 -25.20 -22.74
C GLY A 116 41.80 -24.82 -21.63
N SER A 117 41.80 -23.56 -21.16
CA SER A 117 40.82 -23.07 -20.19
C SER A 117 39.44 -22.85 -20.83
N LYS A 118 38.36 -22.99 -20.05
CA LYS A 118 36.98 -22.79 -20.53
C LYS A 118 36.42 -21.47 -20.00
N THR A 119 36.01 -20.59 -20.90
CA THR A 119 35.31 -19.35 -20.53
C THR A 119 33.82 -19.45 -20.86
N SER A 120 32.99 -18.93 -19.95
CA SER A 120 31.53 -18.95 -20.07
C SER A 120 31.05 -17.60 -20.58
N VAL A 121 30.55 -17.55 -21.83
CA VAL A 121 30.08 -16.32 -22.47
C VAL A 121 28.56 -16.36 -22.58
N LEU A 122 27.89 -15.26 -22.21
CA LEU A 122 26.43 -15.18 -22.28
C LEU A 122 25.94 -15.27 -23.74
N ASN A 123 25.13 -16.26 -24.04
CA ASN A 123 24.46 -16.38 -25.32
C ASN A 123 23.19 -15.51 -25.30
N LYS A 124 23.30 -14.30 -25.86
CA LYS A 124 22.19 -13.34 -25.90
C LYS A 124 20.97 -13.87 -26.65
N LYS A 125 21.17 -14.63 -27.73
CA LYS A 125 20.08 -15.15 -28.57
C LYS A 125 19.29 -16.22 -27.81
N GLU A 126 19.98 -17.21 -27.26
CA GLU A 126 19.34 -18.29 -26.50
C GLU A 126 18.73 -17.80 -25.19
N THR A 127 19.36 -16.82 -24.53
CA THR A 127 18.80 -16.15 -23.34
C THR A 127 17.50 -15.42 -23.67
N LEU A 128 17.44 -14.71 -24.81
CA LEU A 128 16.22 -14.04 -25.24
C LEU A 128 15.08 -15.05 -25.52
N LEU A 129 15.40 -16.14 -26.22
CA LEU A 129 14.43 -17.22 -26.49
C LEU A 129 13.93 -17.87 -25.20
N ALA A 130 14.83 -18.17 -24.25
CA ALA A 130 14.47 -18.70 -22.95
C ALA A 130 13.55 -17.74 -22.17
N GLY A 131 13.84 -16.43 -22.20
CA GLY A 131 13.00 -15.40 -21.59
C GLY A 131 11.59 -15.34 -22.18
N GLN A 132 11.45 -15.42 -23.51
CA GLN A 132 10.14 -15.47 -24.19
C GLN A 132 9.34 -16.71 -23.78
N LYS A 133 9.98 -17.88 -23.73
CA LYS A 133 9.33 -19.14 -23.28
C LYS A 133 8.95 -19.08 -21.81
N GLN A 134 9.77 -18.46 -20.97
CA GLN A 134 9.47 -18.25 -19.57
C GLN A 134 8.26 -17.32 -19.38
N GLU A 135 8.11 -16.27 -20.19
CA GLU A 135 6.94 -15.39 -20.12
C GLU A 135 5.67 -16.11 -20.56
N LEU A 136 5.73 -16.91 -21.63
CA LEU A 136 4.62 -17.77 -22.05
C LEU A 136 4.16 -18.69 -20.90
N LEU A 137 5.10 -19.31 -20.18
CA LEU A 137 4.77 -20.14 -19.01
C LEU A 137 4.10 -19.34 -17.87
N LYS A 138 4.48 -18.08 -17.66
CA LYS A 138 3.82 -17.22 -16.66
C LYS A 138 2.39 -16.86 -17.09
N GLU A 139 2.17 -16.63 -18.37
CA GLU A 139 0.82 -16.36 -18.93
C GLU A 139 -0.07 -17.60 -18.81
N GLU A 140 0.43 -18.77 -19.20
CA GLU A 140 -0.27 -20.04 -19.02
C GLU A 140 -0.62 -20.28 -17.55
N PHE A 141 0.31 -19.99 -16.63
CA PHE A 141 0.03 -20.11 -15.20
C PHE A 141 -1.12 -19.20 -14.74
N LYS A 142 -1.19 -17.96 -15.20
CA LYS A 142 -2.29 -17.02 -14.88
C LYS A 142 -3.62 -17.53 -15.39
N ASN A 143 -3.65 -18.07 -16.61
CA ASN A 143 -4.87 -18.64 -17.19
C ASN A 143 -5.29 -19.92 -16.46
N TRP A 144 -4.30 -20.72 -16.05
CA TRP A 144 -4.52 -21.99 -15.40
C TRP A 144 -4.98 -21.85 -13.95
N ILE A 145 -4.37 -20.99 -13.13
CA ILE A 145 -4.55 -21.02 -11.66
C ILE A 145 -6.00 -20.96 -11.20
N PHE A 146 -6.84 -20.18 -11.89
CA PHE A 146 -8.27 -20.04 -11.58
C PHE A 146 -9.21 -20.66 -12.62
N SER A 147 -8.73 -21.44 -13.60
CA SER A 147 -9.62 -22.07 -14.60
C SER A 147 -10.52 -23.15 -14.01
N ASP A 148 -10.02 -23.92 -13.04
CA ASP A 148 -10.76 -24.96 -12.34
C ASP A 148 -11.52 -24.40 -11.12
N GLN A 149 -12.81 -24.74 -10.99
CA GLN A 149 -13.68 -24.16 -9.97
C GLN A 149 -13.29 -24.58 -8.54
N GLU A 150 -12.92 -25.85 -8.35
CA GLU A 150 -12.56 -26.37 -7.03
C GLU A 150 -11.24 -25.74 -6.55
N ARG A 151 -10.22 -25.70 -7.42
CA ARG A 151 -8.95 -25.02 -7.17
C ARG A 151 -9.15 -23.54 -6.91
N ARG A 152 -9.97 -22.84 -7.73
CA ARG A 152 -10.28 -21.42 -7.54
C ARG A 152 -10.86 -21.16 -6.15
N ASN A 153 -11.92 -21.85 -5.77
CA ASN A 153 -12.58 -21.65 -4.48
C ASN A 153 -11.63 -21.86 -3.31
N ARG A 154 -10.82 -22.93 -3.35
CA ARG A 154 -9.84 -23.23 -2.29
C ARG A 154 -8.75 -22.16 -2.18
N LEU A 155 -8.19 -21.71 -3.31
CA LEU A 155 -7.11 -20.73 -3.32
C LEU A 155 -7.60 -19.33 -2.94
N VAL A 156 -8.79 -18.92 -3.39
CA VAL A 156 -9.42 -17.65 -3.00
C VAL A 156 -9.66 -17.61 -1.48
N LYS A 157 -10.18 -18.71 -0.91
CA LYS A 157 -10.36 -18.83 0.53
C LYS A 157 -9.03 -18.72 1.27
N LEU A 158 -8.02 -19.48 0.84
CA LEU A 158 -6.66 -19.43 1.43
C LEU A 158 -6.06 -18.03 1.37
N TYR A 159 -6.25 -17.31 0.27
CA TYR A 159 -5.76 -15.95 0.10
C TYR A 159 -6.45 -14.99 1.08
N ASN A 160 -7.77 -15.05 1.17
CA ASN A 160 -8.54 -14.21 2.08
C ASN A 160 -8.16 -14.47 3.56
N GLU A 161 -8.03 -15.73 3.96
CA GLU A 161 -7.62 -16.10 5.32
C GLU A 161 -6.22 -15.59 5.70
N ARG A 162 -5.28 -15.56 4.74
CA ARG A 162 -3.89 -15.15 5.00
C ARG A 162 -3.64 -13.66 4.85
N PHE A 163 -4.25 -13.03 3.86
CA PHE A 163 -3.87 -11.68 3.42
C PHE A 163 -5.00 -10.67 3.56
N ASN A 164 -6.26 -11.08 3.47
CA ASN A 164 -7.39 -10.17 3.64
C ASN A 164 -7.72 -10.00 5.13
N SER A 165 -6.82 -9.34 5.86
CA SER A 165 -6.90 -9.17 7.31
C SER A 165 -6.97 -7.71 7.77
N ILE A 166 -6.91 -6.75 6.83
CA ILE A 166 -6.91 -5.32 7.13
C ILE A 166 -8.23 -4.70 6.68
N ARG A 167 -9.01 -4.21 7.64
CA ARG A 167 -10.17 -3.34 7.38
C ARG A 167 -9.83 -1.93 7.82
N ASN A 168 -9.98 -0.96 6.90
CA ASN A 168 -9.84 0.45 7.25
C ASN A 168 -10.93 0.84 8.25
N ARG A 169 -10.56 1.60 9.28
CA ARG A 169 -11.52 2.16 10.22
C ARG A 169 -12.45 3.13 9.49
N GLU A 170 -13.74 2.84 9.55
CA GLU A 170 -14.79 3.76 9.13
C GLU A 170 -15.10 4.73 10.28
N TYR A 171 -15.27 6.00 9.95
CA TYR A 171 -15.58 7.05 10.92
C TYR A 171 -16.98 7.58 10.62
N ASP A 172 -17.82 7.59 11.64
CA ASP A 172 -19.16 8.18 11.58
C ASP A 172 -19.20 9.45 12.42
N GLY A 173 -19.39 10.59 11.74
CA GLY A 173 -19.54 11.90 12.36
C GLY A 173 -20.98 12.38 12.47
N SER A 174 -21.98 11.55 12.18
CA SER A 174 -23.40 11.91 12.19
C SER A 174 -23.87 12.53 13.52
N ASN A 175 -23.31 12.03 14.63
CA ASN A 175 -23.62 12.46 15.99
C ASN A 175 -22.80 13.67 16.46
N LEU A 176 -21.92 14.23 15.61
CA LEU A 176 -21.13 15.42 15.98
C LEU A 176 -22.00 16.68 15.94
N SER A 177 -21.97 17.42 17.05
CA SER A 177 -22.55 18.77 17.15
C SER A 177 -21.51 19.87 16.90
N PHE A 178 -21.90 20.92 16.18
CA PHE A 178 -21.04 22.04 15.79
C PHE A 178 -21.59 23.36 16.34
N GLU A 179 -21.43 23.59 17.65
CA GLU A 179 -21.88 24.82 18.30
C GLU A 179 -21.04 26.03 17.89
N GLY A 180 -21.70 27.18 17.72
CA GLY A 180 -21.07 28.39 17.20
C GLY A 180 -20.87 28.40 15.68
N MET A 181 -21.19 27.28 15.01
CA MET A 181 -21.18 27.20 13.55
C MET A 181 -22.38 27.98 12.98
N ASN A 182 -22.16 28.62 11.84
CA ASN A 182 -23.20 29.31 11.09
C ASN A 182 -24.33 28.36 10.71
N THR A 183 -25.54 28.63 11.20
CA THR A 183 -26.73 27.78 11.01
C THR A 183 -27.21 27.69 9.56
N LYS A 184 -26.78 28.60 8.69
CA LYS A 184 -27.09 28.57 7.25
C LYS A 184 -26.21 27.60 6.46
N ILE A 185 -25.16 27.06 7.08
CA ILE A 185 -24.21 26.14 6.43
C ILE A 185 -24.40 24.75 7.04
N GLU A 186 -24.74 23.79 6.19
CA GLU A 186 -24.84 22.39 6.59
C GLU A 186 -23.65 21.60 6.04
N LEU A 187 -22.91 20.94 6.93
CA LEU A 187 -21.82 20.04 6.56
C LEU A 187 -22.39 18.75 5.97
N ARG A 188 -21.85 18.35 4.81
CA ARG A 188 -22.20 17.10 4.15
C ARG A 188 -21.76 15.88 4.99
N PRO A 189 -22.39 14.71 4.81
CA PRO A 189 -22.02 13.50 5.55
C PRO A 189 -20.52 13.16 5.49
N HIS A 190 -19.89 13.30 4.32
CA HIS A 190 -18.46 13.02 4.18
C HIS A 190 -17.58 13.99 4.99
N GLN A 191 -17.98 15.26 5.11
CA GLN A 191 -17.26 16.26 5.89
C GLN A 191 -17.36 15.95 7.39
N LYS A 192 -18.54 15.55 7.86
CA LYS A 192 -18.73 15.11 9.25
C LYS A 192 -17.86 13.90 9.57
N ASN A 193 -17.78 12.92 8.65
CA ASN A 193 -16.93 11.75 8.80
C ASN A 193 -15.44 12.09 8.77
N ALA A 194 -15.02 13.03 7.92
CA ALA A 194 -13.67 13.55 7.89
C ALA A 194 -13.27 14.23 9.21
N ILE A 195 -14.19 15.01 9.80
CA ILE A 195 -13.99 15.63 11.11
C ILE A 195 -13.90 14.56 12.21
N ALA A 196 -14.79 13.57 12.21
CA ALA A 196 -14.71 12.42 13.13
C ALA A 196 -13.37 11.69 13.00
N ARG A 197 -12.87 11.50 11.77
CA ARG A 197 -11.53 10.95 11.53
C ARG A 197 -10.44 11.80 12.14
N SER A 198 -10.49 13.13 11.98
CA SER A 198 -9.52 14.04 12.59
C SER A 198 -9.55 13.99 14.12
N LEU A 199 -10.72 13.84 14.73
CA LEU A 199 -10.89 13.81 16.18
C LEU A 199 -10.45 12.47 16.81
N TYR A 200 -10.77 11.36 16.16
CA TYR A 200 -10.56 10.01 16.72
C TYR A 200 -9.33 9.29 16.17
N GLY A 201 -8.78 9.75 15.04
CA GLY A 201 -7.68 9.10 14.32
C GLY A 201 -6.30 9.72 14.56
N GLY A 202 -6.22 10.88 15.23
CA GLY A 202 -4.97 11.62 15.39
C GLY A 202 -4.48 12.21 14.06
N ASN A 203 -3.28 11.84 13.60
CA ASN A 203 -2.73 12.36 12.34
C ASN A 203 -3.60 11.91 11.15
N THR A 204 -4.20 12.88 10.44
CA THR A 204 -5.24 12.63 9.45
C THR A 204 -4.94 13.34 8.13
N LEU A 205 -4.89 12.56 7.04
CA LEU A 205 -4.82 13.07 5.68
C LEU A 205 -6.23 13.28 5.10
N LEU A 206 -6.58 14.52 4.76
CA LEU A 206 -7.83 14.89 4.09
C LEU A 206 -7.65 14.98 2.56
N ALA A 207 -7.54 13.81 1.91
CA ALA A 207 -7.29 13.68 0.48
C ALA A 207 -8.55 13.77 -0.40
N HIS A 208 -9.44 14.73 -0.13
CA HIS A 208 -10.64 14.93 -0.95
C HIS A 208 -10.35 15.74 -2.23
N VAL A 209 -11.20 15.58 -3.25
CA VAL A 209 -11.13 16.35 -4.51
C VAL A 209 -11.28 17.86 -4.29
N VAL A 210 -10.82 18.67 -5.23
CA VAL A 210 -11.00 20.14 -5.17
C VAL A 210 -12.50 20.49 -5.13
N GLY A 211 -12.87 21.48 -4.31
CA GLY A 211 -14.27 21.91 -4.15
C GLY A 211 -15.12 21.05 -3.20
N SER A 212 -14.57 19.99 -2.61
CA SER A 212 -15.28 19.13 -1.63
C SER A 212 -15.52 19.77 -0.25
N GLY A 213 -14.98 20.96 -0.01
CA GLY A 213 -15.13 21.69 1.26
C GLY A 213 -14.10 21.32 2.33
N LYS A 214 -12.89 20.92 1.93
CA LYS A 214 -11.76 20.58 2.85
C LYS A 214 -11.45 21.68 3.87
N THR A 215 -11.57 22.95 3.52
CA THR A 215 -11.33 24.03 4.49
C THR A 215 -12.32 23.97 5.64
N PHE A 216 -13.61 23.74 5.36
CA PHE A 216 -14.62 23.62 6.40
C PHE A 216 -14.38 22.40 7.29
N GLU A 217 -13.89 21.30 6.73
CA GLU A 217 -13.45 20.13 7.50
C GLU A 217 -12.32 20.51 8.47
N MET A 218 -11.30 21.22 8.01
CA MET A 218 -10.18 21.67 8.86
C MET A 218 -10.64 22.63 9.96
N VAL A 219 -11.44 23.64 9.62
CA VAL A 219 -11.96 24.64 10.56
C VAL A 219 -12.85 24.00 11.62
N ALA A 220 -13.83 23.18 11.19
CA ALA A 220 -14.72 22.50 12.12
C ALA A 220 -13.97 21.49 13.00
N SER A 221 -12.95 20.81 12.46
CA SER A 221 -12.08 19.93 13.26
C SER A 221 -11.34 20.72 14.35
N ALA A 222 -10.73 21.86 14.02
CA ALA A 222 -10.04 22.70 15.00
C ALA A 222 -10.98 23.20 16.11
N MET A 223 -12.15 23.73 15.75
CA MET A 223 -13.12 24.23 16.73
C MET A 223 -13.68 23.11 17.60
N LYS A 224 -13.97 21.95 17.00
CA LYS A 224 -14.48 20.79 17.75
C LYS A 224 -13.42 20.19 18.66
N SER A 225 -12.17 20.07 18.20
CA SER A 225 -11.03 19.64 19.03
C SER A 225 -10.85 20.55 20.23
N LYS A 226 -10.90 21.88 20.04
CA LYS A 226 -10.80 22.85 21.13
C LYS A 226 -11.94 22.65 22.13
N ARG A 227 -13.17 22.53 21.63
CA ARG A 227 -14.36 22.34 22.45
C ARG A 227 -14.33 21.03 23.26
N LEU A 228 -13.78 19.96 22.70
CA LEU A 228 -13.60 18.68 23.39
C LEU A 228 -12.39 18.67 24.34
N GLY A 229 -11.66 19.79 24.47
CA GLY A 229 -10.48 19.88 25.32
C GLY A 229 -9.24 19.17 24.77
N MET A 230 -9.25 18.78 23.49
CA MET A 230 -8.12 18.09 22.84
C MET A 230 -6.98 19.05 22.46
N CYS A 231 -7.30 20.33 22.26
CA CYS A 231 -6.32 21.39 22.06
C CYS A 231 -6.81 22.69 22.70
N SER A 232 -5.90 23.63 22.96
CA SER A 232 -6.26 24.97 23.46
C SER A 232 -6.24 26.03 22.36
N LYS A 233 -5.37 25.84 21.35
CA LYS A 233 -5.10 26.80 20.28
C LYS A 233 -4.63 26.06 19.04
N SER A 234 -5.41 26.15 17.96
CA SER A 234 -5.07 25.49 16.70
C SER A 234 -4.23 26.39 15.80
N LEU A 235 -3.17 25.85 15.19
CA LEU A 235 -2.33 26.58 14.23
C LEU A 235 -2.56 26.05 12.81
N PHE A 236 -2.96 26.93 11.90
CA PHE A 236 -3.17 26.65 10.48
C PHE A 236 -1.99 27.21 9.70
N VAL A 237 -1.20 26.32 9.09
CA VAL A 237 -0.07 26.69 8.24
C VAL A 237 -0.47 26.46 6.79
N VAL A 238 -0.49 27.54 5.98
CA VAL A 238 -1.04 27.53 4.62
C VAL A 238 -0.12 28.25 3.64
N PRO A 239 -0.27 28.06 2.31
CA PRO A 239 0.45 28.88 1.34
C PRO A 239 0.23 30.37 1.60
N ASN A 240 1.28 31.18 1.50
CA ASN A 240 1.27 32.59 1.93
C ASN A 240 0.15 33.44 1.32
N HIS A 241 -0.27 33.13 0.10
CA HIS A 241 -1.32 33.86 -0.62
C HIS A 241 -2.74 33.44 -0.18
N LEU A 242 -2.88 32.39 0.63
CA LEU A 242 -4.15 31.83 1.08
C LEU A 242 -4.52 32.21 2.52
N THR A 243 -3.63 32.83 3.31
CA THR A 243 -3.92 33.15 4.73
C THR A 243 -5.21 33.96 4.91
N GLY A 244 -5.40 35.00 4.09
CA GLY A 244 -6.61 35.81 4.10
C GLY A 244 -7.86 35.07 3.62
N GLN A 245 -7.72 34.15 2.65
CA GLN A 245 -8.84 33.32 2.19
C GLN A 245 -9.30 32.36 3.30
N ILE A 246 -8.36 31.66 3.93
CA ILE A 246 -8.65 30.72 5.02
C ILE A 246 -9.27 31.47 6.21
N GLY A 247 -8.77 32.66 6.54
CA GLY A 247 -9.39 33.53 7.55
C GLY A 247 -10.86 33.86 7.25
N ARG A 248 -11.18 34.23 5.99
CA ARG A 248 -12.56 34.49 5.58
C ARG A 248 -13.45 33.25 5.66
N GLU A 249 -12.97 32.10 5.17
CA GLU A 249 -13.72 30.84 5.23
C GLU A 249 -13.93 30.38 6.67
N PHE A 250 -12.96 30.64 7.56
CA PHE A 250 -13.10 30.39 9.00
C PHE A 250 -14.23 31.24 9.59
N MET A 251 -14.22 32.55 9.37
CA MET A 251 -15.26 33.46 9.88
C MET A 251 -16.63 33.22 9.23
N GLN A 252 -16.67 32.74 7.99
CA GLN A 252 -17.91 32.33 7.34
C GLN A 252 -18.56 31.13 8.05
N LEU A 253 -17.74 30.17 8.48
CA LEU A 253 -18.20 28.97 9.16
C LEU A 253 -18.44 29.19 10.66
N TYR A 254 -17.59 29.94 11.35
CA TYR A 254 -17.68 30.29 12.77
C TYR A 254 -17.54 31.80 12.97
N PRO A 255 -18.63 32.58 12.83
CA PRO A 255 -18.59 34.05 12.86
C PRO A 255 -18.15 34.65 14.21
N SER A 256 -18.27 33.90 15.30
CA SER A 256 -17.90 34.35 16.65
C SER A 256 -16.52 33.86 17.10
N ALA A 257 -15.77 33.15 16.25
CA ALA A 257 -14.45 32.65 16.61
C ALA A 257 -13.42 33.78 16.71
N ASN A 258 -12.61 33.76 17.77
CA ASN A 258 -11.49 34.69 17.94
C ASN A 258 -10.25 34.14 17.23
N ILE A 259 -10.08 34.49 15.95
CA ILE A 259 -8.95 34.04 15.15
C ILE A 259 -7.90 35.13 14.93
N MET A 260 -6.64 34.74 14.88
CA MET A 260 -5.54 35.60 14.44
C MET A 260 -5.10 35.19 13.04
N VAL A 261 -5.18 36.10 12.07
CA VAL A 261 -4.71 35.87 10.70
C VAL A 261 -3.46 36.71 10.46
N ALA A 262 -2.33 36.06 10.18
CA ALA A 262 -1.08 36.73 9.93
C ALA A 262 -1.08 37.41 8.55
N ASP A 263 -0.53 38.62 8.52
CA ASP A 263 -0.19 39.32 7.29
C ASP A 263 1.34 39.30 7.03
N LYS A 264 1.78 39.95 5.94
CA LYS A 264 3.21 40.04 5.61
C LYS A 264 3.97 40.99 6.54
N LYS A 265 3.32 42.04 7.07
CA LYS A 265 3.93 43.08 7.91
C LYS A 265 4.24 42.57 9.32
N ASP A 266 3.47 41.58 9.79
CA ASP A 266 3.64 40.90 11.07
C ASP A 266 5.02 40.24 11.24
N PHE A 267 5.63 39.82 10.13
CA PHE A 267 6.93 39.10 10.12
C PHE A 267 8.11 39.92 9.57
N GLU A 268 7.93 41.24 9.47
CA GLU A 268 9.06 42.17 9.36
C GLU A 268 9.96 42.00 10.61
N PRO A 269 11.31 42.09 10.48
CA PRO A 269 12.23 41.81 11.59
C PRO A 269 11.90 42.54 12.90
N LYS A 270 11.44 43.79 12.80
CA LYS A 270 11.01 44.63 13.93
C LYS A 270 9.73 44.15 14.63
N ASN A 271 8.82 43.50 13.91
CA ASN A 271 7.50 43.08 14.41
C ASN A 271 7.46 41.61 14.82
N ARG A 272 8.33 40.77 14.26
CA ARG A 272 8.33 39.31 14.44
C ARG A 272 8.29 38.86 15.91
N LYS A 273 9.15 39.42 16.76
CA LYS A 273 9.18 39.07 18.20
C LYS A 273 7.84 39.39 18.88
N ARG A 274 7.27 40.55 18.57
CA ARG A 274 5.96 40.98 19.10
C ARG A 274 4.85 40.08 18.60
N PHE A 275 4.85 39.72 17.31
CA PHE A 275 3.82 38.86 16.72
C PHE A 275 3.82 37.45 17.32
N ILE A 276 4.98 36.80 17.42
CA ILE A 276 5.11 35.49 18.07
C ILE A 276 4.70 35.59 19.55
N GLY A 277 5.07 36.68 20.24
CA GLY A 277 4.62 36.94 21.61
C GLY A 277 3.10 37.02 21.73
N ARG A 278 2.40 37.65 20.77
CA ARG A 278 0.93 37.66 20.72
C ARG A 278 0.36 36.27 20.49
N ILE A 279 0.92 35.46 19.59
CA ILE A 279 0.48 34.08 19.39
C ILE A 279 0.61 33.29 20.70
N ALA A 280 1.72 33.43 21.41
CA ALA A 280 1.98 32.69 22.63
C ALA A 280 1.02 33.09 23.76
N THR A 281 0.85 34.39 23.99
CA THR A 281 0.11 34.93 25.15
C THR A 281 -1.37 35.19 24.90
N GLY A 282 -1.80 35.31 23.64
CA GLY A 282 -3.18 35.61 23.29
C GLY A 282 -4.10 34.40 23.37
N GLU A 283 -5.33 34.67 23.83
CA GLU A 283 -6.43 33.70 23.88
C GLU A 283 -7.14 33.62 22.52
N TYR A 284 -6.54 32.87 21.58
CA TYR A 284 -7.09 32.65 20.25
C TYR A 284 -7.72 31.26 20.11
N ASP A 285 -8.81 31.16 19.37
CA ASP A 285 -9.38 29.87 18.93
C ASP A 285 -8.49 29.21 17.89
N ALA A 286 -8.00 30.01 16.93
CA ALA A 286 -7.07 29.57 15.92
C ALA A 286 -6.14 30.68 15.47
N VAL A 287 -4.98 30.30 14.96
CA VAL A 287 -3.99 31.18 14.34
C VAL A 287 -3.74 30.69 12.91
N VAL A 288 -3.83 31.57 11.92
CA VAL A 288 -3.57 31.27 10.51
C VAL A 288 -2.28 31.97 10.09
N ILE A 289 -1.27 31.21 9.70
CA ILE A 289 0.04 31.72 9.26
C ILE A 289 0.45 31.12 7.90
N GLY A 290 1.31 31.84 7.18
CA GLY A 290 1.89 31.35 5.94
C GLY A 290 3.11 30.46 6.16
N HIS A 291 3.50 29.68 5.15
CA HIS A 291 4.69 28.82 5.19
C HIS A 291 5.97 29.60 5.55
N THR A 292 6.22 30.76 4.92
CA THR A 292 7.46 31.51 5.16
C THR A 292 7.50 32.14 6.55
N GLN A 293 6.34 32.37 7.15
CA GLN A 293 6.22 32.80 8.53
C GLN A 293 6.51 31.66 9.50
N PHE A 294 5.98 30.46 9.22
CA PHE A 294 6.18 29.27 10.03
C PHE A 294 7.66 28.86 10.09
N GLU A 295 8.37 28.88 8.96
CA GLU A 295 9.81 28.59 8.87
C GLU A 295 10.69 29.49 9.77
N LYS A 296 10.18 30.67 10.16
CA LYS A 296 10.89 31.62 11.03
C LYS A 296 10.68 31.36 12.51
N ILE A 297 9.83 30.40 12.89
CA ILE A 297 9.62 30.00 14.28
C ILE A 297 10.74 29.00 14.63
N PRO A 298 11.61 29.33 15.61
CA PRO A 298 12.69 28.43 15.98
C PRO A 298 12.16 27.19 16.69
N MET A 299 12.86 26.07 16.50
CA MET A 299 12.66 24.86 17.29
C MET A 299 12.94 25.12 18.77
N SER A 300 12.30 24.38 19.68
CA SER A 300 12.63 24.47 21.11
C SER A 300 14.06 24.04 21.35
N LYS A 301 14.71 24.63 22.37
CA LYS A 301 16.06 24.25 22.81
C LYS A 301 16.14 22.77 23.17
N GLU A 302 15.15 22.28 23.92
CA GLU A 302 15.03 20.86 24.30
C GLU A 302 15.04 19.92 23.08
N TYR A 303 14.34 20.28 22.00
CA TYR A 303 14.33 19.49 20.78
C TYR A 303 15.67 19.54 20.06
N GLN A 304 16.31 20.72 20.01
CA GLN A 304 17.64 20.88 19.41
C GLN A 304 18.68 20.04 20.16
N GLU A 305 18.66 20.06 21.49
CA GLU A 305 19.56 19.25 22.34
C GLU A 305 19.35 17.76 22.10
N LYS A 306 18.10 17.28 22.08
CA LYS A 306 17.78 15.88 21.79
C LYS A 306 18.26 15.45 20.41
N HIS A 307 18.05 16.28 19.38
CA HIS A 307 18.46 15.97 18.02
C HIS A 307 19.98 15.96 17.81
N ILE A 308 20.73 16.68 18.64
CA ILE A 308 22.21 16.68 18.62
C ILE A 308 22.76 15.46 19.37
N SER A 309 22.02 14.93 20.36
CA SER A 309 22.42 13.75 21.14
C SER A 309 22.03 12.41 20.53
N ASP A 310 21.05 12.39 19.61
CA ASP A 310 20.64 11.22 18.81
C ASP A 310 21.49 11.09 17.52
#